data_AF-A0A926BI45-F1
#
_entry.id   AF-A0A926BI45-F1
#
_cell.length_a   1.000
_cell.length_b   1.000
_cell.length_c   1.000
_cell.angle_alpha   90.00
_cell.angle_beta   90.00
_cell.angle_gamma   90.00
#
_symmetry.space_group_name_H-M   'P 1'
#
loop_
_entity.id
_entity.type
_entity.pdbx_description
1 polymer ?
#
loop_
_entity_poly.entity_id
_entity_poly.type
_entity_poly.pdbx_seq_one_letter_code
_entity_poly.pdbx_strand_id
1 'polypeptide(L)'
;MHFRFRFVFLLLLFLLIAAPLNADPAKRLTLDQAVRAAEEFIKRNGYTDLPPTQDKIKLSYESIEWAENSEKMLEGRRDTLERRAYGYRKYSRRGAGWTVVFRYKEPSVSGDKNRREIYIRSDGKGGRAVTMDSFGRNMRVEHVDFRLKACTRLKSGEK
;
A
#
# COMPACT_ATOMS: atom_id res chain seq x y z
N MET A 1 -33.03 36.94 55.77
CA MET A 1 -33.41 36.72 54.35
C MET A 1 -32.32 35.84 53.72
N HIS A 2 -32.51 34.54 53.45
CA HIS A 2 -33.28 33.94 52.33
C HIS A 2 -32.72 34.44 50.98
N PHE A 3 -32.05 33.67 50.11
CA PHE A 3 -32.39 32.39 49.44
C PHE A 3 -31.11 31.86 48.73
N ARG A 4 -30.69 30.60 48.93
CA ARG A 4 -30.85 29.46 47.99
C ARG A 4 -30.53 29.75 46.50
N PHE A 5 -29.29 29.48 46.09
CA PHE A 5 -28.98 29.02 44.72
C PHE A 5 -28.05 27.79 44.80
N ARG A 6 -28.58 26.72 45.40
CA ARG A 6 -28.13 25.35 45.15
C ARG A 6 -28.95 24.83 43.96
N PHE A 7 -28.34 24.05 43.08
CA PHE A 7 -28.98 23.22 42.04
C PHE A 7 -29.48 23.87 40.74
N VAL A 8 -28.60 24.42 39.89
CA VAL A 8 -28.84 24.42 38.41
C VAL A 8 -27.54 24.17 37.61
N PHE A 9 -26.50 23.58 38.20
CA PHE A 9 -25.22 23.32 37.51
C PHE A 9 -24.81 21.84 37.51
N LEU A 10 -25.79 20.93 37.52
CA LEU A 10 -25.56 19.48 37.63
C LEU A 10 -26.46 18.65 36.70
N LEU A 11 -26.83 19.20 35.53
CA LEU A 11 -27.59 18.45 34.51
C LEU A 11 -27.04 18.57 33.08
N LEU A 12 -25.81 19.06 32.94
CA LEU A 12 -25.08 19.16 31.66
C LEU A 12 -23.70 18.47 31.72
N LEU A 13 -23.53 17.55 32.67
CA LEU A 13 -22.31 16.72 32.82
C LEU A 13 -22.62 15.21 32.77
N PHE A 14 -23.78 14.81 32.25
CA PHE A 14 -24.20 13.40 32.15
C PHE A 14 -24.64 12.94 30.75
N LEU A 15 -24.37 13.75 29.71
CA LEU A 15 -24.56 13.37 28.29
C LEU A 15 -23.21 13.19 27.56
N LEU A 16 -22.16 12.82 28.30
CA LEU A 16 -20.81 12.59 27.78
C LEU A 16 -20.30 11.17 28.05
N ILE A 17 -21.20 10.24 28.36
CA ILE A 17 -20.86 8.84 28.57
C ILE A 17 -21.74 7.98 27.67
N ALA A 18 -21.08 7.12 26.89
CA ALA A 18 -21.64 6.02 26.11
C ALA A 18 -22.23 6.35 24.73
N ALA A 19 -21.43 6.92 23.83
CA ALA A 19 -21.42 6.32 22.50
C ALA A 19 -20.57 5.04 22.60
N PRO A 20 -21.13 3.83 22.46
CA PRO A 20 -20.30 2.68 22.20
C PRO A 20 -19.69 2.91 20.83
N LEU A 21 -18.40 3.24 20.78
CA LEU A 21 -17.59 2.93 19.62
C LEU A 21 -17.58 1.40 19.53
N ASN A 22 -18.64 0.83 18.96
CA ASN A 22 -18.59 -0.50 18.36
C ASN A 22 -17.72 -0.37 17.11
N ALA A 23 -16.43 -0.09 17.33
CA ALA A 23 -15.40 -0.35 16.35
C ALA A 23 -15.36 -1.87 16.23
N ASP A 24 -16.09 -2.38 15.25
CA ASP A 24 -16.05 -3.77 14.84
C ASP A 24 -14.58 -4.21 14.83
N PRO A 25 -14.16 -5.22 15.63
CA PRO A 25 -12.76 -5.57 15.76
C PRO A 25 -12.22 -5.83 14.35
N ALA A 26 -11.31 -4.95 13.90
CA ALA A 26 -10.88 -4.90 12.52
C ALA A 26 -10.59 -6.32 12.01
N LYS A 27 -11.33 -6.77 10.99
CA LYS A 27 -11.17 -8.13 10.49
C LYS A 27 -9.85 -8.25 9.74
N ARG A 28 -9.10 -9.33 9.99
CA ARG A 28 -7.88 -9.63 9.23
C ARG A 28 -8.23 -9.90 7.76
N LEU A 29 -7.40 -9.41 6.85
CA LEU A 29 -7.60 -9.60 5.42
C LEU A 29 -7.37 -11.06 5.01
N THR A 30 -8.23 -11.55 4.14
CA THR A 30 -7.94 -12.74 3.33
C THR A 30 -6.84 -12.42 2.31
N LEU A 31 -6.27 -13.47 1.70
CA LEU A 31 -5.29 -13.29 0.62
C LEU A 31 -5.86 -12.43 -0.52
N ASP A 32 -7.08 -12.72 -0.99
CA ASP A 32 -7.70 -11.98 -2.09
C ASP A 32 -7.92 -10.51 -1.76
N GLN A 33 -8.32 -10.22 -0.52
CA GLN A 33 -8.47 -8.85 -0.06
C GLN A 33 -7.12 -8.13 -0.02
N ALA A 34 -6.06 -8.79 0.48
CA ALA A 34 -4.72 -8.24 0.51
C ALA A 34 -4.17 -7.98 -0.91
N VAL A 35 -4.40 -8.89 -1.85
CA VAL A 35 -4.01 -8.73 -3.26
C VAL A 35 -4.74 -7.54 -3.88
N ARG A 36 -6.07 -7.44 -3.73
CA ARG A 36 -6.84 -6.30 -4.27
C ARG A 36 -6.39 -4.97 -3.66
N ALA A 37 -6.14 -4.95 -2.35
CA ALA A 37 -5.63 -3.76 -1.66
C ALA A 37 -4.26 -3.34 -2.20
N ALA A 38 -3.36 -4.30 -2.44
CA ALA A 38 -2.05 -4.03 -3.02
C ALA A 38 -2.13 -3.54 -4.47
N GLU A 39 -3.00 -4.12 -5.30
CA GLU A 39 -3.22 -3.71 -6.70
C GLU A 39 -3.69 -2.25 -6.76
N GLU A 40 -4.70 -1.87 -5.97
CA GLU A 40 -5.15 -0.47 -5.91
C GLU A 40 -4.08 0.45 -5.29
N PHE A 41 -3.28 -0.06 -4.35
CA PHE A 41 -2.18 0.69 -3.75
C PHE A 41 -1.08 1.05 -4.77
N ILE A 42 -0.63 0.12 -5.62
CA ILE A 42 0.40 0.46 -6.61
C ILE A 42 -0.13 1.41 -7.69
N LYS A 43 -1.40 1.25 -8.08
CA LYS A 43 -2.10 2.12 -9.04
C LYS A 43 -2.18 3.55 -8.52
N ARG A 44 -2.69 3.76 -7.31
CA ARG A 44 -2.78 5.11 -6.73
C ARG A 44 -1.42 5.76 -6.52
N ASN A 45 -0.37 4.97 -6.28
CA ASN A 45 1.01 5.46 -6.08
C ASN A 45 1.79 5.69 -7.38
N GLY A 46 1.15 5.47 -8.55
CA GLY A 46 1.72 5.82 -9.85
C GLY A 46 2.65 4.78 -10.45
N TYR A 47 2.67 3.54 -9.95
CA TYR A 47 3.55 2.49 -10.50
C TYR A 47 3.05 1.88 -11.81
N THR A 48 1.78 2.13 -12.15
CA THR A 48 1.14 1.57 -13.33
C THR A 48 1.07 2.59 -14.48
N ASP A 49 0.59 2.17 -15.63
CA ASP A 49 0.20 3.01 -16.77
C ASP A 49 -1.08 3.83 -16.54
N LEU A 50 -1.82 3.56 -15.45
CA LEU A 50 -2.95 4.40 -15.04
C LEU A 50 -2.46 5.63 -14.25
N PRO A 51 -3.18 6.77 -14.34
CA PRO A 51 -2.80 7.97 -13.61
C PRO A 51 -2.84 7.73 -12.08
N PRO A 52 -1.86 8.27 -11.32
CA PRO A 52 -1.86 8.20 -9.86
C PRO A 52 -3.02 9.00 -9.26
N THR A 53 -3.20 8.88 -7.94
CA THR A 53 -4.12 9.75 -7.21
C THR A 53 -3.74 11.23 -7.39
N GLN A 54 -4.75 12.08 -7.58
CA GLN A 54 -4.56 13.54 -7.63
C GLN A 54 -4.23 14.11 -6.24
N ASP A 55 -4.72 13.45 -5.19
CA ASP A 55 -4.44 13.81 -3.81
C ASP A 55 -3.04 13.33 -3.39
N LYS A 56 -2.05 14.21 -3.53
CA LYS A 56 -0.64 13.94 -3.24
C LYS A 56 -0.39 13.55 -1.76
N ILE A 57 -1.27 13.93 -0.82
CA ILE A 57 -1.16 13.55 0.60
C ILE A 57 -1.35 12.04 0.79
N LYS A 58 -2.07 11.38 -0.13
CA LYS A 58 -2.29 9.93 -0.11
C LYS A 58 -1.16 9.12 -0.76
N LEU A 59 -0.16 9.79 -1.33
CA LEU A 59 1.03 9.13 -1.85
C LEU A 59 1.85 8.56 -0.70
N SER A 60 2.31 7.34 -0.89
CA SER A 60 3.21 6.65 0.02
C SER A 60 4.60 6.65 -0.58
N TYR A 61 5.58 6.98 0.24
CA TYR A 61 7.00 6.87 -0.08
C TYR A 61 7.44 5.41 0.03
N GLU A 62 8.43 5.02 -0.79
CA GLU A 62 9.11 3.74 -0.57
C GLU A 62 9.82 3.72 0.78
N SER A 63 10.28 2.53 1.21
CA SER A 63 11.10 2.41 2.43
C SER A 63 12.37 3.28 2.38
N ILE A 64 12.87 3.57 1.17
CA ILE A 64 13.96 4.50 0.89
C ILE A 64 13.54 5.26 -0.38
N GLU A 65 13.31 6.57 -0.27
CA GLU A 65 12.98 7.44 -1.41
C GLU A 65 13.90 8.65 -1.38
N TRP A 66 14.60 8.92 -2.49
CA TRP A 66 15.55 10.02 -2.62
C TRP A 66 15.04 11.16 -3.51
N ALA A 67 13.78 11.11 -3.92
CA ALA A 67 13.21 12.11 -4.81
C ALA A 67 13.09 13.47 -4.13
N GLU A 68 13.53 14.53 -4.83
CA GLU A 68 13.47 15.92 -4.35
C GLU A 68 12.03 16.39 -4.09
N ASN A 69 11.07 15.86 -4.85
CA ASN A 69 9.65 16.18 -4.71
C ASN A 69 8.75 15.06 -5.26
N SER A 70 7.45 15.18 -5.00
CA SER A 70 6.44 14.19 -5.41
C SER A 70 6.31 14.02 -6.93
N GLU A 71 6.64 15.02 -7.75
CA GLU A 71 6.57 14.92 -9.21
C GLU A 71 7.71 14.09 -9.77
N LYS A 72 8.95 14.35 -9.32
CA LYS A 72 10.13 13.55 -9.68
C LYS A 72 9.99 12.10 -9.20
N MET A 73 9.41 11.92 -8.02
CA MET A 73 9.05 10.60 -7.50
C MET A 73 8.09 9.86 -8.44
N LEU A 74 7.00 10.51 -8.86
CA LEU A 74 6.00 9.90 -9.75
C LEU A 74 6.58 9.64 -11.16
N GLU A 75 7.47 10.50 -11.65
CA GLU A 75 8.19 10.29 -12.91
C GLU A 75 8.99 8.97 -12.88
N GLY A 76 9.70 8.70 -11.79
CA GLY A 76 10.47 7.47 -11.61
C GLY A 76 9.63 6.20 -11.41
N ARG A 77 8.37 6.33 -10.97
CA ARG A 77 7.47 5.20 -10.74
C ARG A 77 6.63 4.83 -11.95
N ARG A 78 6.36 5.81 -12.82
CA ARG A 78 5.37 5.68 -13.89
C ARG A 78 5.63 4.47 -14.78
N ASP A 79 4.59 3.65 -14.93
CA ASP A 79 4.57 2.51 -15.83
C ASP A 79 5.69 1.48 -15.60
N THR A 80 6.15 1.35 -14.36
CA THR A 80 7.24 0.42 -14.01
C THR A 80 6.75 -0.97 -13.63
N LEU A 81 5.52 -1.12 -13.11
CA LEU A 81 4.98 -2.40 -12.61
C LEU A 81 3.75 -2.88 -13.40
N GLU A 82 3.60 -4.21 -13.49
CA GLU A 82 2.37 -4.85 -13.93
C GLU A 82 1.21 -4.47 -12.99
N ARG A 83 0.02 -4.21 -13.54
CA ARG A 83 -1.18 -3.86 -12.75
C ARG A 83 -1.62 -4.99 -11.81
N ARG A 84 -1.33 -6.23 -12.20
CA ARG A 84 -1.77 -7.44 -11.49
C ARG A 84 -0.65 -7.97 -10.63
N ALA A 85 -1.00 -8.41 -9.43
CA ALA A 85 -0.04 -9.10 -8.58
C ALA A 85 0.42 -10.40 -9.24
N TYR A 86 1.72 -10.66 -9.20
CA TYR A 86 2.32 -11.90 -9.67
C TYR A 86 2.21 -13.02 -8.63
N GLY A 87 2.44 -12.67 -7.36
CA GLY A 87 2.57 -13.65 -6.29
C GLY A 87 2.49 -13.01 -4.92
N TYR A 88 2.64 -13.84 -3.89
CA TYR A 88 2.61 -13.39 -2.51
C TYR A 88 3.54 -14.22 -1.61
N ARG A 89 3.80 -13.69 -0.42
CA ARG A 89 4.29 -14.45 0.73
C ARG A 89 3.40 -14.15 1.93
N LYS A 90 3.14 -15.20 2.71
CA LYS A 90 2.61 -15.04 4.06
C LYS A 90 3.67 -14.35 4.91
N TYR A 91 3.23 -13.44 5.75
CA TYR A 91 4.05 -12.58 6.61
C TYR A 91 4.75 -11.46 5.83
N SER A 92 4.70 -10.26 6.42
CA SER A 92 5.49 -9.14 5.96
C SER A 92 6.91 -9.28 6.48
N ARG A 93 7.86 -8.53 5.90
CA ARG A 93 9.24 -8.46 6.41
C ARG A 93 9.33 -8.05 7.89
N ARG A 94 8.25 -7.45 8.44
CA ARG A 94 8.15 -6.95 9.81
C ARG A 94 7.21 -7.79 10.69
N GLY A 95 6.84 -9.01 10.28
CA GLY A 95 6.04 -9.94 11.08
C GLY A 95 4.69 -10.27 10.44
N ALA A 96 3.61 -10.28 11.24
CA ALA A 96 2.28 -10.63 10.75
C ALA A 96 1.83 -9.73 9.58
N GLY A 97 1.15 -10.29 8.59
CA GLY A 97 0.62 -9.57 7.45
C GLY A 97 0.91 -10.22 6.11
N TRP A 98 0.98 -9.40 5.06
CA TRP A 98 1.10 -9.85 3.68
C TRP A 98 2.26 -9.15 2.97
N THR A 99 2.93 -9.90 2.10
CA THR A 99 3.84 -9.38 1.08
C THR A 99 3.26 -9.76 -0.27
N VAL A 100 2.85 -8.77 -1.07
CA VAL A 100 2.28 -8.98 -2.42
C VAL A 100 3.29 -8.50 -3.45
N VAL A 101 3.62 -9.35 -4.42
CA VAL A 101 4.71 -9.14 -5.37
C VAL A 101 4.15 -8.79 -6.73
N PHE A 102 4.72 -7.78 -7.37
CA PHE A 102 4.40 -7.29 -8.70
C PHE A 102 5.63 -7.41 -9.59
N ARG A 103 5.43 -7.85 -10.82
CA ARG A 103 6.48 -7.88 -11.83
C ARG A 103 6.78 -6.46 -12.31
N TYR A 104 8.04 -6.21 -12.63
CA TYR A 104 8.36 -5.08 -13.49
C TYR A 104 7.74 -5.31 -14.87
N LYS A 105 7.26 -4.25 -15.51
CA LYS A 105 7.00 -4.32 -16.95
C LYS A 105 8.33 -4.52 -17.65
N GLU A 106 8.38 -5.45 -18.60
CA GLU A 106 9.53 -5.55 -19.50
C GLU A 106 9.76 -4.19 -20.14
N PRO A 107 11.02 -3.75 -20.31
CA PRO A 107 11.26 -2.49 -20.95
C PRO A 107 10.79 -2.67 -22.38
N SER A 108 9.80 -1.89 -22.82
CA SER A 108 9.51 -1.78 -24.24
C SER A 108 10.83 -1.45 -24.93
N VAL A 109 11.26 -2.33 -25.84
CA VAL A 109 12.58 -2.31 -26.54
C VAL A 109 12.74 -1.07 -27.45
N SER A 110 11.86 -0.06 -27.33
CA SER A 110 11.96 1.19 -28.07
C SER A 110 12.98 2.14 -27.41
N GLY A 111 14.25 1.98 -27.82
CA GLY A 111 15.09 3.14 -28.15
C GLY A 111 16.10 3.65 -27.12
N ASP A 112 15.93 3.42 -25.82
CA ASP A 112 16.87 3.96 -24.82
C ASP A 112 17.44 2.87 -23.91
N LYS A 113 18.48 2.19 -24.41
CA LYS A 113 19.14 1.06 -23.74
C LYS A 113 19.84 1.46 -22.44
N ASN A 114 20.18 2.73 -22.24
CA ASN A 114 21.03 3.17 -21.13
C ASN A 114 20.27 3.48 -19.83
N ARG A 115 18.96 3.73 -19.85
CA ARG A 115 18.20 4.13 -18.64
C ARG A 115 17.43 3.01 -17.94
N ARG A 116 17.07 1.93 -18.65
CA ARG A 116 16.16 0.89 -18.11
C ARG A 116 16.85 -0.42 -17.72
N GLU A 117 18.11 -0.60 -18.09
CA GLU A 117 18.89 -1.79 -17.74
C GLU A 117 19.16 -1.91 -16.22
N ILE A 118 19.03 -0.80 -15.48
CA ILE A 118 19.29 -0.76 -14.03
C ILE A 118 18.19 -1.48 -13.23
N TYR A 119 16.95 -1.52 -13.70
CA TYR A 119 15.81 -2.02 -12.91
C TYR A 119 15.45 -3.47 -13.16
N ILE A 120 15.95 -4.04 -14.26
CA ILE A 120 15.61 -5.39 -14.67
C ILE A 120 16.88 -6.20 -14.57
N ARG A 121 16.99 -6.99 -13.50
CA ARG A 121 17.98 -8.06 -13.41
C ARG A 121 17.96 -8.80 -14.74
N SER A 122 19.13 -9.06 -15.32
CA SER A 122 19.30 -9.66 -16.65
C SER A 122 18.57 -11.00 -16.86
N ASP A 123 18.00 -11.58 -15.80
CA ASP A 123 17.16 -12.78 -15.85
C ASP A 123 15.66 -12.53 -16.05
N GLY A 124 15.20 -11.27 -16.09
CA GLY A 124 13.79 -10.89 -16.24
C GLY A 124 12.90 -11.34 -15.06
N LYS A 125 13.50 -11.69 -13.91
CA LYS A 125 12.80 -12.33 -12.77
C LYS A 125 12.78 -11.45 -11.52
N GLY A 126 12.88 -10.15 -11.72
CA GLY A 126 12.75 -9.13 -10.68
C GLY A 126 11.31 -8.60 -10.56
N GLY A 127 11.03 -7.97 -9.42
CA GLY A 127 9.78 -7.29 -9.18
C GLY A 127 9.88 -6.39 -7.94
N ARG A 128 8.79 -5.69 -7.64
CA ARG A 128 8.61 -4.94 -6.40
C ARG A 128 7.60 -5.64 -5.52
N ALA A 129 7.69 -5.40 -4.21
CA ALA A 129 6.76 -5.96 -3.26
C ALA A 129 6.05 -4.85 -2.47
N VAL A 130 4.73 -4.97 -2.31
CA VAL A 130 3.96 -4.22 -1.34
C VAL A 130 3.90 -5.04 -0.06
N THR A 131 4.27 -4.44 1.06
CA THR A 131 4.07 -5.04 2.39
C THR A 131 2.96 -4.34 3.14
N MET A 132 2.20 -5.08 3.95
CA MET A 132 1.12 -4.56 4.79
C MET A 132 0.95 -5.41 6.04
N ASP A 133 0.29 -4.85 7.07
CA ASP A 133 -0.10 -5.63 8.25
C ASP A 133 -1.29 -6.58 7.94
N SER A 134 -1.67 -7.41 8.91
CA SER A 134 -2.77 -8.38 8.75
C SER A 134 -4.14 -7.74 8.48
N PHE A 135 -4.28 -6.43 8.63
CA PHE A 135 -5.51 -5.67 8.44
C PHE A 135 -5.43 -4.75 7.20
N GLY A 136 -4.37 -4.86 6.39
CA GLY A 136 -4.18 -4.03 5.20
C GLY A 136 -3.71 -2.60 5.48
N ARG A 137 -3.24 -2.32 6.70
CA ARG A 137 -2.71 -1.01 7.08
C ARG A 137 -1.19 -0.98 6.88
N ASN A 138 -0.62 0.22 6.98
CA ASN A 138 0.82 0.46 6.89
C ASN A 138 1.42 -0.07 5.58
N MET A 139 0.66 0.04 4.48
CA MET A 139 1.09 -0.35 3.14
C MET A 139 2.27 0.50 2.69
N ARG A 140 3.29 -0.15 2.11
CA ARG A 140 4.40 0.52 1.43
C ARG A 140 4.98 -0.37 0.34
N VAL A 141 5.58 0.24 -0.67
CA VAL A 141 6.45 -0.48 -1.61
C VAL A 141 7.83 -0.64 -0.97
N GLU A 142 8.34 -1.87 -0.97
CA GLU A 142 9.70 -2.16 -0.52
C GLU A 142 10.70 -1.77 -1.61
N HIS A 143 11.69 -0.96 -1.23
CA HIS A 143 12.73 -0.47 -2.15
C HIS A 143 13.65 -1.57 -2.69
N VAL A 144 13.77 -2.68 -1.96
CA VAL A 144 14.63 -3.80 -2.38
C VAL A 144 13.88 -4.67 -3.38
N ASP A 145 14.54 -4.98 -4.50
CA ASP A 145 14.01 -5.90 -5.52
C ASP A 145 13.62 -7.23 -4.91
N PHE A 146 12.46 -7.73 -5.34
CA PHE A 146 11.95 -9.02 -4.97
C PHE A 146 12.23 -10.05 -6.07
N ARG A 147 12.84 -11.17 -5.71
CA ARG A 147 13.04 -12.30 -6.65
C ARG A 147 11.71 -13.03 -6.82
N LEU A 148 11.17 -13.07 -8.03
CA LEU A 148 9.86 -13.71 -8.31
C LEU A 148 9.83 -15.21 -7.94
N LYS A 149 10.98 -15.89 -8.01
CA LYS A 149 11.08 -17.30 -7.58
C LYS A 149 10.88 -17.52 -6.08
N ALA A 150 10.98 -16.47 -5.26
CA ALA A 150 10.88 -16.55 -3.81
C ALA A 150 9.45 -16.35 -3.28
N CYS A 151 8.46 -16.13 -4.16
CA CYS A 151 7.05 -15.99 -3.77
C CYS A 151 6.18 -17.14 -4.28
N THR A 152 5.07 -17.37 -3.60
CA THR A 152 4.00 -18.24 -4.09
C THR A 152 3.28 -17.54 -5.24
N ARG A 153 3.26 -18.16 -6.42
CA ARG A 153 2.62 -17.59 -7.62
C ARG A 153 1.09 -17.61 -7.45
N LEU A 154 0.43 -16.52 -7.81
CA LEU A 154 -1.03 -16.50 -7.91
C LEU A 154 -1.44 -17.28 -9.16
N LYS A 155 -2.45 -18.15 -9.06
CA LYS A 155 -2.97 -18.87 -10.24
C LYS A 155 -3.58 -17.85 -11.20
N SER A 156 -3.15 -17.90 -12.46
CA SER A 156 -3.72 -17.09 -13.51
C SER A 156 -5.10 -17.65 -13.86
N GLY A 157 -6.16 -17.08 -13.30
CA GLY A 157 -7.55 -17.45 -13.64
C GLY A 157 -8.49 -17.83 -12.51
N GLU A 158 -8.07 -17.84 -11.23
CA GLU A 158 -9.02 -17.91 -10.11
C GLU A 158 -9.43 -16.49 -9.71
N LYS A 159 -10.27 -15.84 -10.52
CA LYS A 159 -11.12 -14.70 -10.12
C LYS A 159 -12.40 -14.71 -10.94
#